data_AF-C6VVR1-F1
#
_entry.id   AF-C6VVR1-F1
#
_cell.length_a   1.000
_cell.length_b   1.000
_cell.length_c   1.000
_cell.angle_alpha   90.00
_cell.angle_beta   90.00
_cell.angle_gamma   90.00
#
_symmetry.space_group_name_H-M   'P 1'
#
loop_
_entity.id
_entity.type
_entity.pdbx_description
1 polymer ?
#
loop_
_entity_poly.entity_id
_entity_poly.type
_entity_poly.pdbx_seq_one_letter_code
_entity_poly.pdbx_strand_id
1 'polypeptide(L)'
;MLAVMLVKTMVVPVIYLDYELRKDYIISTLCENRNRPQLNCDGKCYLAKRIAEAAKQEQRQAESDFMTKMLSAQAPVTNDFLTHFITTPRTVELLPAVTFNYASPFNGRNFVLDIFHPPLC
;
A
#
# COMPACT_ATOMS: atom_id res chain seq x y z
N MET A 1 2.68 -10.41 18.95
CA MET A 1 2.57 -8.94 19.03
C MET A 1 3.51 -8.32 20.07
N LEU A 2 3.52 -8.79 21.34
CA LEU A 2 4.38 -8.23 22.41
C LEU A 2 5.89 -8.23 22.08
N ALA A 3 6.43 -9.32 21.56
CA ALA A 3 7.86 -9.42 21.20
C ALA A 3 8.31 -8.37 20.15
N VAL A 4 7.42 -8.03 19.20
CA VAL A 4 7.72 -7.04 18.15
C VAL A 4 7.76 -5.62 18.72
N MET A 5 6.91 -5.32 19.71
CA MET A 5 6.90 -4.02 20.38
C MET A 5 8.15 -3.80 21.24
N LEU A 6 8.66 -4.85 21.88
CA LEU A 6 9.91 -4.83 22.65
C LEU A 6 11.15 -4.56 21.80
N VAL A 7 11.19 -5.03 20.56
CA VAL A 7 12.33 -4.78 19.66
C VAL A 7 12.36 -3.32 19.20
N LYS A 8 11.21 -2.71 18.95
CA LYS A 8 11.11 -1.30 18.52
C LYS A 8 11.57 -0.33 19.60
N THR A 9 11.24 -0.60 20.87
CA THR A 9 11.66 0.28 21.98
C THR A 9 13.17 0.26 22.23
N MET A 10 13.91 -0.75 21.73
CA MET A 10 15.35 -0.87 21.91
C MET A 10 16.18 -0.05 20.92
N VAL A 11 15.57 0.57 19.90
CA VAL A 11 16.32 1.30 18.87
C VAL A 11 17.01 2.55 19.43
N VAL A 12 16.29 3.37 20.19
CA VAL A 12 16.83 4.60 20.79
C VAL A 12 17.96 4.33 21.80
N PRO A 13 17.84 3.40 22.77
CA PRO A 13 18.93 3.14 23.71
C PRO A 13 20.18 2.57 23.01
N VAL A 14 20.02 1.77 21.95
CA VAL A 14 21.17 1.29 21.16
C VAL A 14 21.88 2.44 20.44
N ILE A 15 21.14 3.40 19.86
CA ILE A 15 21.73 4.61 19.25
C ILE A 15 22.49 5.43 20.30
N TYR A 16 21.94 5.56 21.51
CA TYR A 16 22.59 6.31 22.58
C TYR A 16 23.87 5.62 23.07
N LEU A 17 23.87 4.29 23.20
CA LEU A 17 25.06 3.52 23.54
C LEU A 17 26.16 3.69 22.48
N ASP A 18 25.81 3.58 21.19
CA ASP A 18 26.75 3.80 20.09
C ASP A 18 27.35 5.22 20.09
N TYR A 19 26.52 6.21 20.43
CA TYR A 19 26.94 7.59 20.57
C TYR A 19 27.96 7.77 21.71
N GLU A 20 27.70 7.20 22.89
CA GLU A 20 28.60 7.36 24.03
C GLU A 20 29.92 6.59 23.83
N LEU A 21 29.87 5.41 23.20
CA LEU A 21 31.06 4.62 22.86
C LEU A 21 32.00 5.31 21.85
N ARG A 22 31.45 6.15 20.96
CA ARG A 22 32.20 6.80 19.87
C ARG A 22 32.15 8.32 19.92
N LYS A 23 31.87 8.88 21.10
CA LYS A 23 31.60 10.31 21.29
C LYS A 23 32.73 11.20 20.78
N ASP A 24 33.98 10.86 21.07
CA ASP A 24 35.15 11.65 20.64
C ASP A 24 35.29 11.71 19.11
N TYR A 25 35.04 10.58 18.43
CA TYR A 25 35.02 10.52 16.98
C TYR A 25 33.86 11.34 16.38
N ILE A 26 32.68 11.26 17.01
CA ILE A 26 31.51 12.01 16.57
C ILE A 26 31.76 13.52 16.70
N ILE A 27 32.32 13.98 17.81
CA ILE A 27 32.61 15.40 18.05
C ILE A 27 33.65 15.94 17.05
N SER A 28 34.72 15.19 16.80
CA SER A 28 35.81 15.63 15.91
C SER A 28 35.44 15.60 14.43
N THR A 29 34.73 14.55 13.99
CA THR A 29 34.56 14.25 12.56
C THR A 29 33.14 14.52 12.06
N LEU A 30 32.12 14.19 12.84
CA LEU A 30 30.72 14.17 12.39
C LEU A 30 29.89 15.37 12.88
N CYS A 31 30.35 16.09 13.90
CA CYS A 31 29.64 17.23 14.48
C CYS A 31 29.67 18.44 13.54
N GLU A 32 28.50 18.87 13.07
CA GLU A 32 28.34 20.04 12.20
C GLU A 32 28.72 21.35 12.93
N ASN A 33 28.53 21.40 14.26
CA ASN A 33 28.82 22.57 15.10
C ASN A 33 30.22 22.55 15.74
N ARG A 34 31.16 21.72 15.27
CA ARG A 34 32.51 21.61 15.87
C ARG A 34 33.29 22.94 15.90
N ASN A 35 33.01 23.85 14.97
CA ASN A 35 33.65 25.15 14.87
C ASN A 35 33.00 26.23 15.76
N ARG A 36 31.97 25.87 16.54
CA ARG A 36 31.20 26.78 17.39
C ARG A 36 31.19 26.29 18.85
N PRO A 37 32.34 26.36 19.56
CA PRO A 37 32.46 25.86 20.93
C PRO A 37 31.48 26.54 21.90
N GLN A 38 31.05 27.78 21.63
CA GLN A 38 30.07 28.50 22.44
C GLN A 38 28.68 27.84 22.51
N LEU A 39 28.38 26.87 21.64
CA LEU A 39 27.09 26.16 21.60
C LEU A 39 27.05 24.91 22.49
N ASN A 40 28.18 24.47 23.06
CA ASN A 40 28.28 23.24 23.87
C ASN A 40 27.52 22.05 23.22
N CYS A 41 27.72 21.88 21.91
CA CYS A 41 26.97 20.91 21.11
C CYS A 41 27.39 19.47 21.45
N ASP A 42 28.68 19.22 21.67
CA ASP A 42 29.22 17.91 22.08
C ASP A 42 28.78 16.73 21.18
N GLY A 43 28.46 16.96 19.91
CA GLY A 43 27.98 15.91 19.00
C GLY A 43 26.46 15.63 19.09
N LYS A 44 25.71 16.37 19.91
CA LYS A 44 24.25 16.25 20.06
C LYS A 44 23.48 16.48 18.76
N CYS A 45 24.02 17.28 17.83
CA CYS A 45 23.44 17.48 16.50
C CYS A 45 23.37 16.17 15.70
N TYR A 46 24.44 15.37 15.73
CA TYR A 46 24.49 14.06 15.09
C TYR A 46 23.53 13.08 15.75
N LEU A 47 23.50 13.06 17.09
CA LEU A 47 22.57 12.20 17.85
C LEU A 47 21.10 12.50 17.50
N ALA A 48 20.73 13.78 17.49
CA ALA A 48 19.37 14.21 17.12
C ALA A 48 19.01 13.77 15.70
N LYS A 49 19.93 13.88 14.75
CA LYS A 49 19.74 13.44 13.37
C LYS A 49 19.51 11.94 13.27
N ARG A 50 20.30 11.13 13.98
CA ARG A 50 20.14 9.66 14.02
C ARG A 50 18.80 9.23 14.61
N ILE A 51 18.36 9.88 15.68
CA ILE A 51 17.05 9.60 16.29
C ILE A 51 15.92 9.97 15.33
N ALA A 52 16.01 11.12 14.65
CA ALA A 52 15.02 11.54 13.67
C ALA A 52 14.95 10.61 12.44
N GLU A 53 16.10 10.13 11.96
CA GLU A 53 16.19 9.14 10.88
C GLU A 53 15.51 7.83 11.28
N ALA A 54 15.77 7.33 12.49
CA ALA A 54 15.14 6.12 13.02
C ALA A 54 13.60 6.28 13.10
N ALA A 55 13.10 7.40 13.64
CA ALA A 55 11.67 7.67 13.72
C ALA A 55 11.01 7.74 12.34
N LYS A 56 11.66 8.37 11.36
CA LYS A 56 11.17 8.45 9.98
C LYS A 56 11.11 7.07 9.31
N GLN A 57 12.08 6.20 9.61
CA GLN A 57 12.09 4.83 9.11
C GLN A 57 10.97 3.98 9.72
N GLU A 58 10.70 4.14 11.01
CA GLU A 58 9.56 3.48 11.67
C GLU A 58 8.23 3.92 11.06
N GLN A 59 8.06 5.21 10.76
CA GLN A 59 6.83 5.73 10.15
C GLN A 59 6.62 5.15 8.74
N ARG A 60 7.68 5.12 7.91
CA ARG A 60 7.62 4.49 6.57
C ARG A 60 7.28 3.01 6.64
N GLN A 61 7.84 2.29 7.62
CA GLN A 61 7.50 0.88 7.85
C GLN A 61 6.02 0.72 8.21
N ALA A 62 5.48 1.57 9.10
CA ALA A 62 4.07 1.54 9.47
C ALA A 62 3.14 1.82 8.28
N GLU A 63 3.49 2.79 7.42
CA GLU A 63 2.76 3.08 6.18
C GLU A 63 2.78 1.88 5.21
N SER A 64 3.94 1.23 5.04
CA SER A 64 4.07 0.04 4.18
C SER A 64 3.30 -1.17 4.72
N ASP A 65 3.28 -1.38 6.04
CA ASP A 65 2.51 -2.45 6.69
C ASP A 65 1.01 -2.21 6.56
N PHE A 66 0.58 -0.94 6.69
CA PHE A 66 -0.82 -0.55 6.45
C PHE A 66 -1.25 -0.80 5.00
N MET A 67 -0.45 -0.37 4.03
CA MET A 67 -0.72 -0.60 2.60
C MET A 67 -0.76 -2.10 2.26
N THR A 68 0.16 -2.89 2.83
CA THR A 68 0.20 -4.34 2.65
C THR A 68 -1.07 -4.99 3.23
N LYS A 69 -1.49 -4.57 4.43
CA LYS A 69 -2.74 -5.04 5.04
C LYS A 69 -3.97 -4.68 4.22
N MET A 70 -4.04 -3.46 3.69
CA MET A 70 -5.15 -3.02 2.83
C MET A 70 -5.21 -3.79 1.51
N LEU A 71 -4.07 -4.05 0.88
CA LEU A 71 -3.97 -4.85 -0.34
C LEU A 71 -4.32 -6.33 -0.09
N SER A 72 -3.87 -6.88 1.04
CA SER A 72 -4.16 -8.27 1.43
C SER A 72 -5.61 -8.51 1.83
N ALA A 73 -6.33 -7.46 2.26
CA ALA A 73 -7.75 -7.56 2.60
C ALA A 73 -8.65 -7.83 1.38
N GLN A 74 -8.15 -7.65 0.16
CA GLN A 74 -8.87 -7.88 -1.10
C GLN A 74 -8.43 -9.17 -1.82
N ALA A 75 -7.41 -9.87 -1.31
CA ALA A 75 -6.94 -11.12 -1.88
C ALA A 75 -7.23 -12.26 -0.91
N PRO A 76 -8.12 -13.22 -1.24
CA PRO A 76 -8.06 -14.52 -0.59
C PRO A 76 -6.76 -15.19 -1.04
N VAL A 77 -5.65 -14.89 -0.36
CA VAL A 77 -4.40 -15.63 -0.54
C VAL A 77 -4.54 -16.93 0.23
N THR A 78 -5.31 -17.86 -0.34
CA THR A 78 -5.10 -19.26 -0.01
C THR A 78 -3.76 -19.65 -0.61
N ASN A 79 -2.79 -19.86 0.26
CA ASN A 79 -1.51 -20.46 -0.06
C ASN A 79 -1.76 -21.95 -0.41
N ASP A 80 -2.32 -22.21 -1.58
CA ASP A 80 -2.64 -23.55 -2.10
C ASP A 80 -1.92 -23.79 -3.44
N PHE A 81 -0.71 -23.23 -3.57
CA PHE A 81 0.06 -23.26 -4.81
C PHE A 81 0.57 -24.68 -5.20
N LEU A 82 0.40 -25.70 -4.36
CA LEU A 82 0.88 -27.06 -4.65
C LEU A 82 -0.18 -28.17 -4.56
N THR A 83 -1.46 -27.85 -4.40
CA THR A 83 -2.50 -28.88 -4.12
C THR A 83 -3.61 -28.96 -5.16
N HIS A 84 -3.52 -28.19 -6.27
CA HIS A 84 -4.55 -28.18 -7.31
C HIS A 84 -4.07 -28.52 -8.73
N PHE A 85 -3.10 -29.44 -8.85
CA PHE A 85 -2.83 -30.17 -10.09
C PHE A 85 -3.64 -31.48 -10.20
N ILE A 86 -4.81 -31.55 -9.58
CA ILE A 86 -5.80 -32.59 -9.89
C ILE A 86 -7.06 -31.88 -10.37
N THR A 87 -7.10 -31.71 -11.70
CA THR A 87 -8.28 -31.34 -12.45
C THR A 87 -9.38 -32.38 -12.19
N THR A 88 -10.29 -32.11 -11.26
CA THR A 88 -11.60 -32.74 -11.31
C THR A 88 -12.41 -31.97 -12.35
N PRO A 89 -12.93 -32.62 -13.41
CA PRO A 89 -13.78 -31.94 -14.36
C PRO A 89 -15.07 -31.55 -13.63
N ARG A 90 -15.18 -30.28 -13.25
CA ARG A 90 -16.43 -29.72 -12.78
C ARG A 90 -17.35 -29.64 -14.00
N THR A 91 -18.20 -30.65 -14.18
CA THR A 91 -19.25 -30.62 -15.19
C THR A 91 -20.19 -29.48 -14.83
N VAL A 92 -20.07 -28.36 -15.54
CA VAL A 92 -21.07 -27.29 -15.48
C VAL A 92 -22.30 -27.86 -16.18
N GLU A 93 -23.35 -28.18 -15.42
CA GLU A 93 -24.66 -28.40 -16.01
C GLU A 93 -25.07 -27.09 -16.69
N LEU A 94 -25.09 -27.11 -18.02
CA LEU A 94 -25.54 -26.00 -18.83
C LEU A 94 -27.03 -25.84 -18.53
N LEU A 95 -27.41 -24.78 -17.80
CA LEU A 95 -28.82 -24.41 -17.70
C LEU A 95 -29.36 -24.25 -19.13
N PRO A 96 -30.57 -24.76 -19.44
CA PRO A 96 -31.13 -24.61 -20.77
C PRO A 96 -31.17 -23.13 -21.11
N ALA A 97 -30.66 -22.78 -22.29
CA ALA A 97 -30.65 -21.42 -22.78
C ALA A 97 -32.07 -20.85 -22.67
N VAL A 98 -32.21 -19.72 -21.97
CA VAL A 98 -33.50 -19.05 -21.86
C VAL A 98 -33.87 -18.55 -23.25
N THR A 99 -34.80 -19.26 -23.91
CA THR A 99 -35.35 -18.83 -25.19
C THR A 99 -36.44 -17.80 -24.92
N PHE A 100 -36.15 -16.53 -25.22
CA PHE A 100 -37.17 -15.50 -25.21
C PHE A 100 -37.94 -15.56 -26.54
N ASN A 101 -39.18 -16.05 -26.49
CA ASN A 101 -40.11 -15.94 -27.62
C ASN A 101 -40.78 -14.57 -27.55
N TYR A 102 -40.15 -13.56 -28.15
CA TYR A 102 -40.77 -12.26 -28.37
C TYR A 102 -41.55 -12.28 -29.68
N ALA A 103 -42.88 -12.27 -29.59
CA ALA A 103 -43.75 -11.96 -30.71
C ALA A 103 -44.12 -10.47 -30.62
N SER A 104 -43.62 -9.66 -31.54
CA SER A 104 -44.01 -8.25 -31.61
C SER A 104 -45.52 -8.16 -31.91
N PRO A 105 -46.32 -7.41 -31.13
CA PRO A 105 -47.73 -7.20 -31.43
C PRO A 105 -47.95 -6.26 -32.63
N PHE A 106 -46.86 -5.72 -33.18
CA PHE A 106 -46.88 -4.84 -34.34
C PHE A 106 -47.10 -5.66 -35.62
N ASN A 107 -48.36 -5.82 -35.99
CA ASN A 107 -48.73 -6.15 -37.37
C ASN A 107 -48.16 -5.06 -38.28
N GLY A 108 -47.18 -5.42 -39.11
CA GLY A 108 -46.56 -4.55 -40.11
C GLY A 108 -47.57 -4.03 -41.12
N ARG A 109 -48.30 -2.98 -40.76
CA ARG A 109 -48.98 -2.09 -41.70
C ARG A 109 -48.11 -0.85 -41.85
N ASN A 110 -47.22 -0.91 -42.83
CA ASN A 110 -46.44 0.21 -43.33
C ASN A 110 -47.37 1.33 -43.80
N PHE A 111 -47.59 2.38 -43.01
CA PHE A 111 -48.16 3.63 -43.52
C PHE A 111 -47.72 4.82 -42.68
N VAL A 112 -46.52 5.35 -42.96
CA VAL A 112 -46.26 6.79 -42.88
C VAL A 112 -45.35 7.14 -44.04
N LEU A 113 -45.96 7.48 -45.19
CA LEU A 113 -45.27 8.03 -46.38
C LEU A 113 -45.05 9.54 -46.27
N ASP A 114 -45.16 10.11 -45.08
CA ASP A 114 -45.01 11.55 -44.89
C ASP A 114 -44.11 11.85 -43.70
N ILE A 115 -42.81 11.84 -43.96
CA ILE A 115 -41.82 12.41 -43.05
C ILE A 115 -41.93 13.93 -43.21
N PHE A 116 -42.46 14.58 -42.19
CA PHE A 116 -42.58 16.03 -42.15
C PHE A 116 -41.18 16.66 -42.14
N HIS A 117 -40.83 17.40 -43.19
CA HIS A 117 -39.59 18.17 -43.26
C HIS A 117 -39.89 19.63 -42.89
N PRO A 118 -39.08 20.28 -42.05
CA PRO A 118 -39.28 21.68 -41.70
C PRO A 118 -39.08 22.59 -42.93
N PRO A 119 -39.83 23.71 -43.04
CA PRO A 119 -39.68 24.65 -44.14
C PRO A 119 -38.29 25.29 -44.11
N LEU A 120 -37.66 25.37 -45.28
CA LEU A 120 -36.38 26.07 -45.47
C LEU A 120 -36.62 27.59 -45.39
N CYS A 121 -36.17 28.19 -44.30
CA CYS A 121 -35.81 29.61 -44.18
C CYS A 121 -34.59 29.73 -43.27
#